data_AF-X0XNX8-F1
#
_entry.id   AF-X0XNX8-F1
#
_cell.length_a   1.000
_cell.length_b   1.000
_cell.length_c   1.000
_cell.angle_alpha   90.00
_cell.angle_beta   90.00
_cell.angle_gamma   90.00
#
_symmetry.space_group_name_H-M   'P 1'
#
loop_
_entity.id
_entity.type
_entity.pdbx_description
1 polymer ?
#
loop_
_entity_poly.entity_id
_entity_poly.type
_entity_poly.pdbx_seq_one_letter_code
_entity_poly.pdbx_strand_id
1 'polypeptide(L)'
;SQDKNLIAAFQQDEDIHAATAALLFGVDASQVTADMRRVAKTVNFGVIYGMSEFGLQQATELSREEAGQFIASYFERYPGVKEYLESTKQLARENGYVQTLLDRRRSIPEINSANRQVREAAERMAINMPVQGTSADIIKVAMINLYREINKRRLKSRMLLQVHDELVFEVPEEELEEMCQLVPHLMSTAIEISVPLKVDINTGNNWGEMK
;
A
#
# COMPACT_ATOMS: atom_id res chain seq x y z
N SER A 1 -8.89 -1.89 -7.96
CA SER A 1 -9.85 -0.79 -8.17
C SER A 1 -9.88 -0.28 -9.59
N GLN A 2 -8.75 -0.12 -10.31
CA GLN A 2 -8.73 0.57 -11.62
C GLN A 2 -9.34 1.99 -11.54
N ASP A 3 -9.27 2.62 -10.35
CA ASP A 3 -9.82 3.94 -10.11
C ASP A 3 -9.02 4.99 -10.88
N LYS A 4 -9.68 5.72 -11.78
CA LYS A 4 -9.02 6.65 -12.71
C LYS A 4 -8.32 7.80 -11.99
N ASN A 5 -8.93 8.34 -10.93
CA ASN A 5 -8.37 9.47 -10.20
C ASN A 5 -7.14 9.02 -9.40
N LEU A 6 -7.20 7.86 -8.77
CA LEU A 6 -6.08 7.31 -8.03
C LEU A 6 -4.92 6.90 -8.95
N ILE A 7 -5.22 6.28 -10.10
CA ILE A 7 -4.21 5.95 -11.11
C ILE A 7 -3.53 7.23 -11.62
N ALA A 8 -4.30 8.26 -11.96
CA ALA A 8 -3.77 9.53 -12.43
C ALA A 8 -2.85 10.18 -11.38
N ALA A 9 -3.25 10.17 -10.11
CA ALA A 9 -2.43 10.72 -9.02
C ALA A 9 -1.08 9.99 -8.91
N PHE A 10 -1.06 8.66 -8.95
CA PHE A 10 0.20 7.90 -8.93
C PHE A 10 1.05 8.10 -10.19
N GLN A 11 0.43 8.22 -11.36
CA GLN A 11 1.15 8.50 -12.62
C GLN A 11 1.78 9.90 -12.65
N GLN A 12 1.20 10.85 -11.92
CA GLN A 12 1.69 12.22 -11.80
C GLN A 12 2.62 12.44 -10.59
N ASP A 13 2.97 11.36 -9.85
CA ASP A 13 3.76 11.42 -8.61
C ASP A 13 3.16 12.39 -7.57
N GLU A 14 1.84 12.51 -7.55
CA GLU A 14 1.12 13.36 -6.58
C GLU A 14 1.19 12.76 -5.17
N ASP A 15 1.33 13.63 -4.17
CA ASP A 15 1.22 13.21 -2.78
C ASP A 15 -0.25 12.93 -2.42
N ILE A 16 -0.65 11.66 -2.57
CA ILE A 16 -2.01 11.20 -2.26
C ILE A 16 -2.44 11.50 -0.82
N HIS A 17 -1.51 11.55 0.13
CA HIS A 17 -1.81 11.85 1.53
C HIS A 17 -2.07 13.34 1.71
N ALA A 18 -1.30 14.20 1.06
CA ALA A 18 -1.56 15.64 1.06
C ALA A 18 -2.88 15.97 0.34
N ALA A 19 -3.16 15.34 -0.80
CA ALA A 19 -4.43 15.50 -1.51
C ALA A 19 -5.63 15.03 -0.67
N THR A 20 -5.45 13.96 0.10
CA THR A 20 -6.47 13.47 1.03
C THR A 20 -6.61 14.41 2.24
N ALA A 21 -5.51 14.97 2.75
CA ALA A 21 -5.54 15.93 3.84
C ALA A 21 -6.30 17.21 3.45
N ALA A 22 -6.02 17.75 2.26
CA ALA A 22 -6.74 18.89 1.71
C ALA A 22 -8.26 18.63 1.68
N LEU A 23 -8.67 17.44 1.25
CA LEU A 23 -10.07 17.02 1.27
C LEU A 23 -10.63 16.85 2.70
N LEU A 24 -9.87 16.22 3.59
CA LEU A 24 -10.26 15.92 4.97
C LEU A 24 -10.49 17.18 5.80
N PHE A 25 -9.63 18.18 5.63
CA PHE A 25 -9.66 19.42 6.41
C PHE A 25 -10.34 20.58 5.66
N GLY A 26 -10.77 20.38 4.41
CA GLY A 26 -11.39 21.42 3.60
C GLY A 26 -10.47 22.62 3.32
N VAL A 27 -9.17 22.35 3.15
CA VAL A 27 -8.12 23.38 2.94
C VAL A 27 -7.46 23.22 1.57
N ASP A 28 -6.86 24.29 1.07
CA ASP A 28 -6.02 24.20 -0.14
C ASP A 28 -4.81 23.30 0.09
N ALA A 29 -4.34 22.63 -0.97
CA ALA A 29 -3.18 21.73 -0.90
C ALA A 29 -1.91 22.43 -0.35
N SER A 30 -1.76 23.73 -0.61
CA SER A 30 -0.64 24.54 -0.08
C SER A 30 -0.74 24.84 1.42
N GLN A 31 -1.90 24.63 2.04
CA GLN A 31 -2.16 24.85 3.47
C GLN A 31 -2.08 23.55 4.28
N VAL A 32 -1.84 22.41 3.62
CA VAL A 32 -1.72 21.12 4.29
C VAL A 32 -0.44 21.10 5.15
N THR A 33 -0.63 20.97 6.46
CA THR A 33 0.48 20.83 7.41
C THR A 33 0.98 19.38 7.48
N ALA A 34 2.18 19.17 8.03
CA ALA A 34 2.73 17.83 8.26
C ALA A 34 1.83 16.97 9.17
N ASP A 35 1.18 17.59 10.17
CA ASP A 35 0.23 16.90 11.05
C ASP A 35 -1.04 16.50 10.32
N MET A 36 -1.61 17.40 9.50
CA MET A 36 -2.77 17.09 8.65
C MET A 36 -2.45 15.93 7.71
N ARG A 37 -1.27 15.94 7.08
CA ARG A 37 -0.79 14.85 6.22
C ARG A 37 -0.65 13.53 6.99
N ARG A 38 -0.12 13.56 8.22
CA ARG A 38 0.01 12.38 9.08
C ARG A 38 -1.34 11.78 9.44
N VAL A 39 -2.33 12.61 9.78
CA VAL A 39 -3.71 12.17 10.03
C VAL A 39 -4.29 11.55 8.75
N ALA A 40 -4.21 12.25 7.62
CA ALA A 40 -4.70 11.76 6.34
C ALA A 40 -4.03 10.46 5.88
N LYS A 41 -2.76 10.23 6.24
CA LYS A 41 -2.09 8.94 6.03
C LYS A 41 -2.79 7.82 6.79
N THR A 42 -3.06 8.00 8.08
CA THR A 42 -3.82 7.03 8.89
C THR A 42 -5.20 6.78 8.31
N VAL A 43 -5.87 7.84 7.87
CA VAL A 43 -7.20 7.77 7.26
C VAL A 43 -7.18 7.03 5.92
N ASN A 44 -6.22 7.32 5.03
CA ASN A 44 -6.09 6.62 3.75
C ASN A 44 -5.93 5.12 3.96
N PHE A 45 -5.02 4.71 4.85
CA PHE A 45 -4.89 3.29 5.18
C PHE A 45 -6.17 2.74 5.82
N GLY A 46 -6.78 3.48 6.75
CA GLY A 46 -8.03 3.08 7.38
C GLY A 46 -9.15 2.82 6.38
N VAL A 47 -9.47 3.80 5.54
CA VAL A 47 -10.59 3.74 4.59
C VAL A 47 -10.36 2.67 3.53
N ILE A 48 -9.13 2.54 3.00
CA ILE A 48 -8.76 1.45 2.07
C ILE A 48 -8.95 0.07 2.72
N TYR A 49 -8.80 -0.04 4.04
CA TYR A 49 -8.97 -1.30 4.78
C TYR A 49 -10.34 -1.46 5.46
N GLY A 50 -11.35 -0.67 5.06
CA GLY A 50 -12.71 -0.81 5.55
C GLY A 50 -12.93 -0.29 6.98
N MET A 51 -12.20 0.75 7.37
CA MET A 51 -12.46 1.49 8.61
C MET A 51 -13.87 2.10 8.58
N SER A 52 -14.61 1.93 9.68
CA SER A 52 -15.93 2.52 9.85
C SER A 52 -15.84 3.98 10.29
N GLU A 53 -16.96 4.71 10.20
CA GLU A 53 -17.10 6.07 10.77
C GLU A 53 -16.60 6.14 12.22
N PHE A 54 -16.94 5.14 13.03
CA PHE A 54 -16.49 5.04 14.42
C PHE A 54 -14.98 4.86 14.54
N GLY A 55 -14.38 4.04 13.67
CA GLY A 55 -12.92 3.88 13.63
C GLY A 55 -12.22 5.17 13.21
N LEU A 56 -12.81 5.91 12.27
CA LEU A 56 -12.29 7.18 11.80
C LEU A 56 -12.40 8.27 12.88
N GLN A 57 -13.53 8.35 13.57
CA GLN A 57 -13.72 9.21 14.73
C GLN A 57 -12.67 8.93 15.81
N GLN A 58 -12.33 7.66 16.09
CA GLN A 58 -11.34 7.32 17.11
C GLN A 58 -9.89 7.64 16.68
N ALA A 59 -9.63 7.67 15.37
CA ALA A 59 -8.31 7.96 14.81
C ALA A 59 -8.07 9.46 14.56
N THR A 60 -9.10 10.28 14.68
CA THR A 60 -9.10 11.71 14.35
C THR A 60 -9.83 12.51 15.43
N GLU A 61 -9.91 13.83 15.28
CA GLU A 61 -10.73 14.69 16.16
C GLU A 61 -12.13 14.95 15.58
N LEU A 62 -12.48 14.28 14.47
CA LEU A 62 -13.77 14.47 13.80
C LEU A 62 -14.93 13.91 14.61
N SER A 63 -16.06 14.59 14.59
CA SER A 63 -17.32 14.02 15.00
C SER A 63 -17.72 12.86 14.08
N ARG A 64 -18.68 12.04 14.53
CA ARG A 64 -19.19 10.93 13.73
C ARG A 64 -19.83 11.40 12.41
N GLU A 65 -20.50 12.55 12.43
CA GLU A 65 -21.13 13.12 11.22
C GLU A 65 -20.08 13.56 10.21
N GLU A 66 -19.05 14.29 10.66
CA GLU A 66 -17.92 14.70 9.81
C GLU A 66 -17.15 13.49 9.27
N ALA A 67 -16.94 12.46 10.09
CA ALA A 67 -16.33 11.20 9.64
C ALA A 67 -17.15 10.52 8.53
N GLY A 68 -18.49 10.50 8.66
CA GLY A 68 -19.38 9.98 7.63
C GLY A 68 -19.34 10.79 6.34
N GLN A 69 -19.40 12.12 6.43
CA GLN A 69 -19.28 13.03 5.28
C GLN A 69 -17.94 12.89 4.58
N PHE A 70 -16.85 12.75 5.34
CA PHE A 70 -15.53 12.51 4.77
C PHE A 70 -15.46 11.18 4.02
N ILE A 71 -15.92 10.07 4.61
CA ILE A 71 -15.90 8.76 3.95
C ILE A 71 -16.73 8.81 2.66
N ALA A 72 -17.88 9.48 2.68
CA ALA A 72 -18.70 9.69 1.49
C ALA A 72 -17.92 10.47 0.41
N SER A 73 -17.32 11.62 0.78
CA SER A 73 -16.54 12.47 -0.13
C SER A 73 -15.31 11.74 -0.71
N TYR A 74 -14.65 10.91 0.10
CA TYR A 74 -13.53 10.07 -0.33
C TYR A 74 -13.96 9.08 -1.41
N PHE A 75 -15.08 8.37 -1.21
CA PHE A 75 -15.59 7.43 -2.20
C PHE A 75 -16.26 8.09 -3.40
N GLU A 76 -16.74 9.32 -3.28
CA GLU A 76 -17.15 10.13 -4.44
C GLU A 76 -15.95 10.52 -5.30
N ARG A 77 -14.82 10.86 -4.67
CA ARG A 77 -13.56 11.15 -5.37
C ARG A 77 -12.92 9.90 -5.96
N TYR A 78 -12.99 8.76 -5.27
CA TYR A 78 -12.39 7.49 -5.69
C TYR A 78 -13.44 6.35 -5.81
N PRO A 79 -14.39 6.46 -6.74
CA PRO A 79 -15.51 5.51 -6.86
C PRO A 79 -15.06 4.07 -7.15
N GLY A 80 -13.98 3.88 -7.92
CA GLY A 80 -13.43 2.56 -8.23
C GLY A 80 -12.83 1.87 -7.00
N VAL A 81 -12.45 2.61 -5.96
CA VAL A 81 -12.05 2.03 -4.67
C VAL A 81 -13.26 1.44 -3.97
N LYS A 82 -14.38 2.16 -3.90
CA LYS A 82 -15.63 1.65 -3.31
C LYS A 82 -16.11 0.37 -4.01
N GLU A 83 -16.14 0.39 -5.34
CA GLU A 83 -16.51 -0.79 -6.14
C GLU A 83 -15.59 -1.99 -5.87
N TYR A 84 -14.29 -1.74 -5.73
CA TYR A 84 -13.33 -2.79 -5.38
C TYR A 84 -13.58 -3.39 -3.99
N LEU A 85 -13.91 -2.57 -2.99
CA LEU A 85 -14.22 -3.05 -1.64
C LEU A 85 -15.47 -3.93 -1.63
N GLU A 86 -16.55 -3.50 -2.29
CA GLU A 86 -17.80 -4.26 -2.37
C GLU A 86 -17.63 -5.56 -3.16
N SER A 87 -17.00 -5.50 -4.33
CA SER A 87 -16.76 -6.70 -5.15
C SER A 87 -15.83 -7.71 -4.46
N THR A 88 -14.80 -7.26 -3.74
CA THR A 88 -13.91 -8.15 -2.99
C THR A 88 -14.65 -8.87 -1.86
N LYS A 89 -15.52 -8.16 -1.12
CA LYS A 89 -16.38 -8.77 -0.10
C LYS A 89 -17.32 -9.81 -0.71
N GLN A 90 -17.93 -9.50 -1.85
CA GLN A 90 -18.83 -10.40 -2.53
C GLN A 90 -18.12 -11.67 -3.02
N LEU A 91 -16.95 -11.51 -3.66
CA LEU A 91 -16.10 -12.61 -4.10
C LEU A 91 -15.70 -13.52 -2.93
N ALA A 92 -15.35 -12.92 -1.79
CA ALA A 92 -15.02 -13.67 -0.59
C ALA A 92 -16.21 -14.48 -0.06
N ARG A 93 -17.42 -13.92 -0.08
CA ARG A 93 -18.66 -14.61 0.35
C ARG A 93 -19.02 -15.78 -0.55
N GLU A 94 -18.85 -15.61 -1.86
CA GLU A 94 -19.16 -16.62 -2.88
C GLU A 94 -18.14 -17.76 -2.88
N ASN A 95 -16.85 -17.44 -2.84
CA ASN A 95 -15.77 -18.42 -3.00
C ASN A 95 -15.22 -18.96 -1.67
N GLY A 96 -15.46 -18.25 -0.56
CA GLY A 96 -14.87 -18.56 0.74
C GLY A 96 -13.37 -18.23 0.85
N TYR A 97 -12.79 -17.53 -0.13
CA TYR A 97 -11.40 -17.08 -0.13
C TYR A 97 -11.22 -15.81 -0.98
N VAL A 98 -10.09 -15.14 -0.76
CA VAL A 98 -9.57 -14.05 -1.61
C VAL A 98 -8.17 -14.40 -2.11
N GLN A 99 -7.69 -13.70 -3.14
CA GLN A 99 -6.36 -13.95 -3.70
C GLN A 99 -5.62 -12.68 -4.13
N THR A 100 -4.30 -12.77 -4.20
CA THR A 100 -3.40 -11.72 -4.71
C THR A 100 -3.34 -11.71 -6.24
N LEU A 101 -2.64 -10.73 -6.82
CA LEU A 101 -2.38 -10.70 -8.27
C LEU A 101 -1.59 -11.92 -8.78
N LEU A 102 -0.80 -12.58 -7.94
CA LEU A 102 -0.03 -13.78 -8.29
C LEU A 102 -0.71 -15.06 -7.76
N ASP A 103 -2.04 -15.05 -7.66
CA ASP A 103 -2.89 -16.20 -7.30
C ASP A 103 -2.65 -16.82 -5.91
N ARG A 104 -1.94 -16.13 -5.01
CA ARG A 104 -1.82 -16.57 -3.61
C ARG A 104 -3.17 -16.43 -2.92
N ARG A 105 -3.71 -17.52 -2.41
CA ARG A 105 -5.04 -17.55 -1.77
C ARG A 105 -4.98 -17.46 -0.25
N ARG A 106 -6.00 -16.84 0.34
CA ARG A 106 -6.33 -16.92 1.77
C ARG A 106 -7.80 -17.27 1.93
N SER A 107 -8.09 -18.42 2.53
CA SER A 107 -9.44 -18.79 2.93
C SER A 107 -9.95 -17.88 4.05
N ILE A 108 -11.22 -17.48 3.96
CA ILE A 108 -11.93 -16.63 4.92
C ILE A 108 -13.22 -17.35 5.34
N PRO A 109 -13.15 -18.42 6.14
CA PRO A 109 -14.32 -19.24 6.46
C PRO A 109 -15.41 -18.45 7.21
N GLU A 110 -15.03 -17.41 7.96
CA GLU A 110 -15.93 -16.58 8.76
C GLU A 110 -16.73 -15.55 7.95
N ILE A 111 -16.49 -15.44 6.63
CA ILE A 111 -17.10 -14.41 5.78
C ILE A 111 -18.64 -14.49 5.70
N ASN A 112 -19.21 -15.66 5.97
CA ASN A 112 -20.65 -15.90 6.00
C ASN A 112 -21.19 -16.12 7.42
N SER A 113 -20.42 -15.76 8.47
CA SER A 113 -20.84 -15.92 9.85
C SER A 113 -22.13 -15.16 10.14
N ALA A 114 -23.07 -15.79 10.87
CA ALA A 114 -24.27 -15.14 11.36
C ALA A 114 -23.95 -14.04 12.40
N ASN A 115 -22.84 -14.19 13.14
CA ASN A 115 -22.38 -13.17 14.07
C ASN A 115 -21.80 -11.98 13.30
N ARG A 116 -22.45 -10.81 13.47
CA ARG A 116 -22.07 -9.58 12.77
C ARG A 116 -20.61 -9.18 13.00
N GLN A 117 -20.12 -9.22 14.24
CA GLN A 117 -18.76 -8.78 14.56
C GLN A 117 -17.71 -9.69 13.91
N VAL A 118 -17.96 -11.00 13.92
CA VAL A 118 -17.11 -12.01 13.27
C VAL A 118 -17.08 -11.79 11.76
N ARG A 119 -18.25 -11.56 11.15
CA ARG A 119 -18.38 -11.30 9.72
C ARG A 119 -17.69 -10.00 9.29
N GLU A 120 -17.88 -8.91 10.03
CA GLU A 120 -17.23 -7.62 9.74
C GLU A 120 -15.70 -7.72 9.84
N ALA A 121 -15.17 -8.50 10.79
CA ALA A 121 -13.74 -8.78 10.88
C ALA A 121 -13.23 -9.58 9.67
N ALA A 122 -13.99 -10.58 9.23
CA ALA A 122 -13.70 -11.37 8.03
C ALA A 122 -13.72 -10.51 6.76
N GLU A 123 -14.68 -9.58 6.63
CA GLU A 123 -14.76 -8.64 5.51
C GLU A 123 -13.54 -7.72 5.44
N ARG A 124 -13.11 -7.15 6.58
CA ARG A 124 -11.87 -6.34 6.63
C ARG A 124 -10.64 -7.16 6.22
N MET A 125 -10.57 -8.41 6.66
CA MET A 125 -9.49 -9.33 6.30
C MET A 125 -9.51 -9.67 4.80
N ALA A 126 -10.69 -9.89 4.23
CA ALA A 126 -10.88 -10.14 2.80
C ALA A 126 -10.47 -8.93 1.94
N ILE A 127 -10.77 -7.72 2.38
CA ILE A 127 -10.36 -6.47 1.72
C ILE A 127 -8.85 -6.28 1.77
N ASN A 128 -8.25 -6.46 2.95
CA ASN A 128 -6.85 -6.13 3.18
C ASN A 128 -5.90 -7.16 2.55
N MET A 129 -6.25 -8.45 2.57
CA MET A 129 -5.34 -9.52 2.15
C MET A 129 -4.85 -9.40 0.71
N PRO A 130 -5.69 -9.11 -0.31
CA PRO A 130 -5.21 -8.94 -1.68
C PRO A 130 -4.22 -7.78 -1.80
N VAL A 131 -4.42 -6.68 -1.06
CA VAL A 131 -3.54 -5.51 -1.10
C VAL A 131 -2.19 -5.85 -0.47
N GLN A 132 -2.17 -6.25 0.80
CA GLN A 132 -0.92 -6.57 1.51
C GLN A 132 -0.20 -7.79 0.93
N GLY A 133 -0.97 -8.80 0.55
CA GLY A 133 -0.46 -10.02 -0.06
C GLY A 133 0.20 -9.74 -1.40
N THR A 134 -0.41 -8.87 -2.23
CA THR A 134 0.20 -8.46 -3.50
C THR A 134 1.48 -7.67 -3.25
N SER A 135 1.53 -6.73 -2.31
CA SER A 135 2.79 -6.05 -1.94
C SER A 135 3.87 -7.05 -1.51
N ALA A 136 3.51 -8.05 -0.71
CA ALA A 136 4.42 -9.10 -0.29
C ALA A 136 4.86 -10.02 -1.44
N ASP A 137 4.03 -10.19 -2.47
CA ASP A 137 4.37 -10.94 -3.68
C ASP A 137 5.35 -10.15 -4.57
N ILE A 138 5.10 -8.85 -4.75
CA ILE A 138 5.98 -7.93 -5.51
C ILE A 138 7.40 -7.96 -4.95
N ILE A 139 7.55 -7.74 -3.65
CA ILE A 139 8.87 -7.68 -3.02
C ILE A 139 9.61 -9.02 -3.14
N LYS A 140 8.90 -10.16 -3.05
CA LYS A 140 9.50 -11.49 -3.22
C LYS A 140 9.96 -11.73 -4.65
N VAL A 141 9.21 -11.29 -5.65
CA VAL A 141 9.65 -11.35 -7.05
C VAL A 141 10.88 -10.46 -7.25
N ALA A 142 10.87 -9.24 -6.73
CA ALA A 142 12.02 -8.33 -6.76
C ALA A 142 13.26 -8.98 -6.15
N MET A 143 13.13 -9.61 -4.97
CA MET A 143 14.22 -10.29 -4.29
C MET A 143 14.84 -11.40 -5.15
N ILE A 144 14.01 -12.23 -5.80
CA ILE A 144 14.47 -13.30 -6.69
C ILE A 144 15.20 -12.73 -7.90
N ASN A 145 14.65 -11.67 -8.51
CA ASN A 145 15.26 -11.00 -9.66
C ASN A 145 16.62 -10.39 -9.30
N LEU A 146 16.70 -9.69 -8.17
CA LEU A 146 17.92 -9.12 -7.62
C LEU A 146 18.97 -10.19 -7.35
N TYR A 147 18.60 -11.28 -6.68
CA TYR A 147 19.51 -12.39 -6.42
C TYR A 147 20.07 -12.97 -7.72
N ARG A 148 19.24 -13.18 -8.75
CA ARG A 148 19.68 -13.69 -10.05
C ARG A 148 20.65 -12.74 -10.73
N GLU A 149 20.35 -11.45 -10.73
CA GLU A 149 21.15 -10.45 -11.44
C GLU A 149 22.49 -10.19 -10.75
N ILE A 150 22.51 -10.11 -9.41
CA ILE A 150 23.75 -10.02 -8.60
C ILE A 150 24.68 -11.21 -8.91
N ASN A 151 24.14 -12.44 -8.91
CA ASN A 151 24.93 -13.64 -9.22
C ASN A 151 25.43 -13.68 -10.66
N LYS A 152 24.58 -13.29 -11.63
CA LYS A 152 24.93 -13.25 -13.05
C LYS A 152 26.08 -12.28 -13.30
N ARG A 153 26.06 -11.12 -12.64
CA ARG A 153 27.12 -10.10 -12.71
C ARG A 153 28.34 -10.42 -11.84
N ARG A 154 28.24 -11.44 -10.98
CA ARG A 154 29.27 -11.86 -10.01
C ARG A 154 29.64 -10.75 -9.03
N LEU A 155 28.65 -9.93 -8.68
CA LEU A 155 28.79 -8.90 -7.66
C LEU A 155 28.99 -9.56 -6.28
N LYS A 156 29.79 -8.91 -5.43
CA LYS A 156 30.01 -9.32 -4.05
C LYS A 156 28.94 -8.79 -3.10
N SER A 157 28.16 -7.80 -3.54
CA SER A 157 27.01 -7.23 -2.83
C SER A 157 26.02 -8.30 -2.37
N ARG A 158 25.43 -8.10 -1.18
CA ARG A 158 24.52 -9.07 -0.54
C ARG A 158 23.28 -8.40 -0.01
N MET A 159 22.14 -9.01 -0.27
CA MET A 159 20.90 -8.68 0.42
C MET A 159 20.95 -9.27 1.83
N LEU A 160 20.86 -8.42 2.85
CA LEU A 160 20.95 -8.81 4.26
C LEU A 160 19.58 -9.03 4.88
N LEU A 161 18.68 -8.07 4.71
CA LEU A 161 17.38 -8.05 5.38
C LEU A 161 16.28 -7.68 4.40
N GLN A 162 15.09 -8.17 4.70
CA GLN A 162 13.83 -7.69 4.15
C GLN A 162 12.94 -7.27 5.32
N VAL A 163 12.47 -6.03 5.28
CA VAL A 163 11.61 -5.45 6.33
C VAL A 163 10.38 -4.86 5.64
N HIS A 164 9.32 -5.67 5.55
CA HIS A 164 8.09 -5.29 4.85
C HIS A 164 8.32 -4.87 3.38
N ASP A 165 8.36 -3.57 3.09
CA ASP A 165 8.57 -2.98 1.77
C ASP A 165 10.03 -2.55 1.51
N GLU A 166 10.92 -2.74 2.50
CA GLU A 166 12.34 -2.38 2.43
C GLU A 166 13.25 -3.60 2.21
N LEU A 167 14.32 -3.42 1.43
CA LEU A 167 15.42 -4.37 1.27
C LEU A 167 16.74 -3.69 1.67
N VAL A 168 17.49 -4.32 2.58
CA VAL A 168 18.77 -3.80 3.08
C VAL A 168 19.91 -4.60 2.46
N PHE A 169 20.92 -3.89 1.93
CA PHE A 169 22.08 -4.48 1.29
C PHE A 169 23.39 -4.09 1.97
N GLU A 170 24.33 -5.03 1.98
CA GLU A 170 25.75 -4.77 2.17
C GLU A 170 26.39 -4.69 0.79
N VAL A 171 27.06 -3.58 0.50
CA VAL A 171 27.57 -3.24 -0.83
C VAL A 171 29.01 -2.78 -0.70
N PRO A 172 29.98 -3.44 -1.37
CA PRO A 172 31.33 -2.90 -1.49
C PRO A 172 31.33 -1.53 -2.15
N GLU A 173 32.25 -0.65 -1.74
CA GLU A 173 32.31 0.73 -2.25
C GLU A 173 32.46 0.76 -3.79
N GLU A 174 33.19 -0.19 -4.35
CA GLU A 174 33.37 -0.32 -5.80
C GLU A 174 32.09 -0.72 -6.57
N GLU A 175 31.08 -1.29 -5.90
CA GLU A 175 29.81 -1.74 -6.50
C GLU A 175 28.65 -0.77 -6.21
N LEU A 176 28.88 0.30 -5.45
CA LEU A 176 27.83 1.18 -4.95
C LEU A 176 27.02 1.83 -6.08
N GLU A 177 27.68 2.43 -7.06
CA GLU A 177 27.01 3.09 -8.19
C GLU A 177 26.18 2.09 -9.00
N GLU A 178 26.71 0.90 -9.23
CA GLU A 178 26.01 -0.17 -9.96
C GLU A 178 24.78 -0.65 -9.19
N MET A 179 24.90 -0.88 -7.89
CA MET A 179 23.79 -1.30 -7.03
C MET A 179 22.71 -0.23 -6.92
N CYS A 180 23.09 1.04 -6.84
CA CYS A 180 22.15 2.17 -6.82
C CYS A 180 21.33 2.31 -8.12
N GLN A 181 21.81 1.75 -9.24
CA GLN A 181 21.02 1.68 -10.48
C GLN A 181 20.21 0.37 -10.57
N LEU A 182 20.83 -0.74 -10.16
CA LEU A 182 20.27 -2.08 -10.28
C LEU A 182 19.06 -2.33 -9.38
N VAL A 183 19.18 -1.98 -8.10
CA VAL A 183 18.16 -2.21 -7.07
C VAL A 183 16.83 -1.53 -7.39
N PRO A 184 16.76 -0.20 -7.61
CA PRO A 184 15.49 0.47 -7.86
C PRO A 184 14.86 -0.01 -9.16
N HIS A 185 15.66 -0.30 -10.19
CA HIS A 185 15.18 -0.80 -11.46
C HIS A 185 14.49 -2.15 -11.29
N LEU A 186 15.15 -3.13 -10.68
CA LEU A 186 14.58 -4.47 -10.52
C LEU A 186 13.41 -4.53 -9.54
N MET A 187 13.38 -3.65 -8.54
CA MET A 187 12.23 -3.51 -7.63
C MET A 187 11.04 -2.84 -8.32
N SER A 188 11.26 -1.76 -9.06
CA SER A 188 10.19 -1.03 -9.77
C SER A 188 9.58 -1.82 -10.94
N THR A 189 10.34 -2.73 -11.55
CA THR A 189 9.88 -3.59 -12.65
C THR A 189 9.63 -5.04 -12.22
N ALA A 190 9.47 -5.30 -10.92
CA ALA A 190 9.30 -6.66 -10.40
C ALA A 190 8.05 -7.34 -10.98
N ILE A 191 6.97 -6.57 -11.14
CA ILE A 191 5.75 -6.97 -11.85
C ILE A 191 5.21 -5.78 -12.63
N GLU A 192 4.39 -6.06 -13.65
CA GLU A 192 3.66 -5.02 -14.37
C GLU A 192 2.30 -4.74 -13.71
N ILE A 193 2.07 -3.47 -13.34
CA ILE A 193 0.79 -2.98 -12.80
C ILE A 193 0.44 -1.63 -13.44
N SER A 194 -0.80 -1.18 -13.27
CA SER A 194 -1.34 0.04 -13.93
C SER A 194 -0.70 1.36 -13.48
N VAL A 195 0.17 1.36 -12.47
CA VAL A 195 0.82 2.54 -11.89
C VAL A 195 2.32 2.29 -11.69
N PRO A 196 3.18 3.31 -11.75
CA PRO A 196 4.61 3.13 -11.49
C PRO A 196 4.86 2.69 -10.05
N LEU A 197 5.78 1.74 -9.86
CA LEU A 197 6.33 1.41 -8.54
C LEU A 197 7.56 2.27 -8.29
N LYS A 198 7.47 3.23 -7.37
CA LYS A 198 8.58 4.08 -6.98
C LYS A 198 9.41 3.40 -5.89
N VAL A 199 10.72 3.53 -5.99
CA VAL A 199 11.69 2.98 -5.03
C VAL A 199 12.67 4.09 -4.68
N ASP A 200 12.73 4.44 -3.40
CA ASP A 200 13.71 5.38 -2.88
C ASP A 200 14.96 4.62 -2.41
N ILE A 201 16.13 5.26 -2.49
CA ILE A 201 17.41 4.67 -2.12
C ILE A 201 18.13 5.61 -1.18
N ASN A 202 18.58 5.05 -0.07
CA ASN A 202 19.43 5.72 0.90
C ASN A 202 20.70 4.88 1.11
N THR A 203 21.84 5.54 1.29
CA THR A 203 23.14 4.90 1.49
C THR A 203 23.80 5.44 2.75
N GLY A 204 24.53 4.60 3.48
CA GLY A 204 25.25 5.02 4.68
C GLY A 204 26.18 3.93 5.19
N ASN A 205 27.08 4.28 6.11
CA ASN A 205 28.03 3.31 6.68
C ASN A 205 27.37 2.35 7.68
N ASN A 206 26.19 2.72 8.18
CA ASN A 206 25.33 1.88 8.99
C ASN A 206 23.86 2.25 8.73
N TRP A 207 22.96 1.37 9.16
CA TRP A 207 21.52 1.52 8.90
C TRP A 207 20.93 2.82 9.51
N GLY A 208 21.46 3.30 10.64
CA GLY A 208 21.00 4.54 11.27
C GLY A 208 21.39 5.83 10.52
N GLU A 209 22.39 5.76 9.64
CA GLU A 209 22.84 6.85 8.79
C GLU A 209 22.11 6.91 7.43
N MET A 210 21.41 5.83 7.05
CA MET A 210 20.60 5.77 5.83
C MET A 210 19.33 6.62 6.03
N LYS A 211 19.35 7.88 5.59
CA LYS A 211 18.22 8.82 5.64
C LYS A 211 17.65 9.09 4.27
#